data_AF-A0A7J4JW77-F1
#
_entry.id   AF-A0A7J4JW77-F1
#
_cell.length_a   1.000
_cell.length_b   1.000
_cell.length_c   1.000
_cell.angle_alpha   90.00
_cell.angle_beta   90.00
_cell.angle_gamma   90.00
#
_symmetry.space_group_name_H-M   'P 1'
#
loop_
_entity.id
_entity.type
_entity.pdbx_description
1 polymer ?
#
loop_
_entity_poly.entity_id
_entity_poly.type
_entity_poly.pdbx_seq_one_letter_code
_entity_poly.pdbx_strand_id
1 'polypeptide(L)'
;MKEFLLDCPGIGEKIAECILLYGFGETSGFPLDVWMQRAMQGVYFQGKKVRREEMLEKAEELWSDFKGFAQLYLFYEFMTKKHKW
;
A
#
# COMPACT_ATOMS: atom_id res chain seq x y z
N MET A 1 -2.74 -17.25 7.28
CA MET A 1 -3.88 -16.30 7.17
C MET A 1 -3.99 -15.69 5.78
N LYS A 2 -2.95 -15.02 5.25
CA LYS A 2 -2.99 -14.44 3.89
C LYS A 2 -3.38 -15.45 2.81
N GLU A 3 -2.80 -16.65 2.82
CA GLU A 3 -3.12 -17.74 1.88
C GLU A 3 -4.62 -18.10 1.90
N PHE A 4 -5.19 -18.31 3.09
CA PHE A 4 -6.62 -18.56 3.25
C PHE A 4 -7.49 -17.42 2.67
N LEU A 5 -7.08 -16.17 2.85
CA LEU A 5 -7.79 -15.03 2.27
C LEU A 5 -7.72 -15.06 0.74
N LEU A 6 -6.58 -15.42 0.15
CA LEU A 6 -6.42 -15.50 -1.31
C LEU A 6 -7.25 -16.62 -1.96
N ASP A 7 -7.58 -17.67 -1.20
CA ASP A 7 -8.45 -18.75 -1.67
C ASP A 7 -9.95 -18.35 -1.72
N CYS A 8 -10.32 -17.24 -1.08
CA CYS A 8 -11.70 -16.77 -1.06
C CYS A 8 -12.06 -16.06 -2.39
N PRO A 9 -13.19 -16.41 -3.04
CA PRO A 9 -13.61 -15.78 -4.29
C PRO A 9 -13.70 -14.25 -4.18
N GLY A 10 -12.97 -13.55 -5.05
CA GLY A 10 -12.95 -12.08 -5.11
C GLY A 10 -11.90 -11.41 -4.22
N ILE A 11 -11.11 -12.17 -3.46
CA ILE A 11 -10.03 -11.62 -2.64
C ILE A 11 -8.67 -11.82 -3.33
N GLY A 12 -8.17 -10.77 -3.97
CA GLY A 12 -6.80 -10.72 -4.47
C GLY A 12 -5.80 -10.14 -3.46
N GLU A 13 -4.51 -10.14 -3.81
CA GLU A 13 -3.38 -9.63 -3.01
C GLU A 13 -3.70 -8.33 -2.25
N LYS A 14 -4.15 -7.29 -2.97
CA LYS A 14 -4.48 -5.99 -2.36
C LYS A 14 -5.54 -6.12 -1.27
N ILE A 15 -6.61 -6.87 -1.52
CA ILE A 15 -7.74 -6.99 -0.60
C ILE A 15 -7.33 -7.83 0.62
N ALA A 16 -6.58 -8.91 0.41
CA ALA A 16 -6.02 -9.71 1.49
C ALA A 16 -5.16 -8.85 2.43
N GLU A 17 -4.29 -8.00 1.89
CA GLU A 17 -3.48 -7.09 2.70
C GLU A 17 -4.30 -6.02 3.42
N CYS A 18 -5.34 -5.47 2.80
CA CYS A 18 -6.26 -4.56 3.49
C CYS A 18 -6.97 -5.24 4.67
N ILE A 19 -7.42 -6.49 4.51
CA ILE A 19 -8.07 -7.25 5.59
C ILE A 19 -7.08 -7.47 6.73
N LEU A 20 -5.85 -7.88 6.43
CA LEU A 20 -4.81 -8.10 7.43
C LEU A 20 -4.47 -6.81 8.18
N LEU A 21 -4.25 -5.71 7.47
CA LEU A 21 -3.88 -4.42 8.07
C LEU A 21 -5.03 -3.81 8.90
N TYR A 22 -6.23 -3.69 8.32
CA TYR A 22 -7.33 -2.96 8.96
C TYR A 22 -8.15 -3.82 9.90
N GLY A 23 -8.31 -5.12 9.59
CA GLY A 23 -9.12 -6.04 10.36
C GLY A 23 -8.34 -6.76 11.47
N PHE A 24 -7.05 -7.05 11.23
CA PHE A 24 -6.22 -7.83 12.16
C PHE A 24 -5.04 -7.04 12.74
N GLY A 25 -4.84 -5.78 12.34
CA GLY A 25 -3.74 -4.96 12.84
C GLY A 25 -2.35 -5.45 12.42
N GLU A 26 -2.26 -6.25 11.35
CA GLU A 26 -0.99 -6.76 10.83
C GLU A 26 -0.29 -5.66 10.02
N THR A 27 0.79 -5.09 10.56
CA THR A 27 1.43 -3.88 10.01
C THR A 27 2.51 -4.17 8.99
N SER A 28 2.89 -5.44 8.81
CA SER A 28 3.88 -5.88 7.83
C SER A 28 3.36 -5.92 6.39
N GLY A 29 2.10 -5.52 6.13
CA GLY A 29 1.53 -5.41 4.77
C GLY A 29 1.63 -4.01 4.18
N PHE A 30 1.64 -3.89 2.85
CA PHE A 30 1.60 -2.59 2.16
C PHE A 30 0.56 -2.56 1.02
N PRO A 31 -0.74 -2.46 1.34
CA PRO A 31 -1.80 -2.52 0.33
C PRO A 31 -1.64 -1.47 -0.78
N LEU A 32 -1.26 -1.90 -1.98
CA LEU A 32 -1.08 -1.03 -3.15
C LEU A 32 -2.30 -1.04 -4.07
N ASP A 33 -3.13 0.00 -3.96
CA ASP A 33 -4.21 0.30 -4.91
C ASP A 33 -3.83 1.39 -5.92
N VAL A 34 -4.77 1.83 -6.76
CA VAL A 34 -4.51 2.84 -7.79
C VAL A 34 -4.17 4.22 -7.21
N TRP A 35 -4.68 4.57 -6.03
CA TRP A 35 -4.40 5.83 -5.37
C TRP A 35 -3.07 5.78 -4.64
N MET A 36 -2.79 4.66 -3.99
CA MET A 36 -1.51 4.44 -3.33
C MET A 36 -0.36 4.38 -4.31
N GLN A 37 -0.57 3.78 -5.48
CA GLN A 37 0.41 3.85 -6.57
C GLN A 37 0.69 5.30 -7.00
N ARG A 38 -0.36 6.13 -7.16
CA ARG A 38 -0.19 7.55 -7.51
C ARG A 38 0.55 8.33 -6.42
N ALA A 39 0.21 8.09 -5.16
CA ALA A 39 0.89 8.70 -4.02
C ALA A 39 2.37 8.31 -3.96
N MET A 40 2.68 7.02 -4.08
CA MET A 40 4.07 6.54 -4.12
C MET A 40 4.85 7.17 -5.27
N GLN A 41 4.27 7.19 -6.47
CA GLN A 41 4.89 7.78 -7.65
C GLN A 41 5.16 9.28 -7.47
N GLY A 42 4.19 10.03 -6.94
CA GLY A 42 4.33 11.46 -6.70
C GLY A 42 5.39 11.79 -5.64
N VAL A 43 5.37 11.08 -4.51
CA VAL A 43 6.22 11.40 -3.36
C VAL A 43 7.64 10.84 -3.51
N TYR A 44 7.77 9.60 -3.99
CA TYR A 44 9.04 8.87 -3.96
C TYR A 44 9.69 8.64 -5.33
N PHE A 45 8.96 8.85 -6.43
CA PHE A 45 9.47 8.60 -7.79
C PHE A 45 9.34 9.81 -8.72
N GLN A 46 9.20 11.02 -8.19
CA GLN A 46 9.16 12.27 -8.98
C GLN A 46 8.06 12.24 -10.07
N GLY A 47 6.93 11.58 -9.80
CA GLY A 47 5.82 11.41 -10.75
C GLY A 47 6.07 10.38 -11.85
N LYS A 48 7.20 9.67 -11.85
CA LYS A 48 7.48 8.62 -12.85
C LYS A 48 6.61 7.40 -12.61
N LYS A 49 6.08 6.82 -13.69
CA LYS A 49 5.44 5.50 -13.64
C LYS A 49 6.53 4.44 -13.42
N VAL A 50 6.40 3.72 -12.32
CA VAL A 50 7.27 2.60 -11.94
C VAL A 50 6.42 1.36 -11.70
N ARG A 51 7.07 0.19 -11.70
CA ARG A 51 6.38 -1.08 -11.48
C ARG A 51 5.93 -1.22 -10.03
N ARG A 52 4.94 -2.08 -9.80
CA ARG A 52 4.43 -2.38 -8.45
C ARG A 52 5.52 -2.91 -7.54
N GLU A 53 6.36 -3.79 -8.07
CA GLU A 53 7.47 -4.40 -7.34
C GLU A 53 8.45 -3.35 -6.81
N GLU A 54 8.82 -2.36 -7.63
CA GLU A 54 9.71 -1.26 -7.22
C GLU A 54 9.10 -0.42 -6.08
N MET A 55 7.78 -0.21 -6.07
CA MET A 55 7.10 0.49 -4.99
C MET A 55 7.07 -0.32 -3.69
N LEU A 56 6.92 -1.65 -3.79
CA LEU A 56 6.95 -2.55 -2.63
C LEU A 56 8.36 -2.65 -2.05
N GLU A 57 9.38 -2.79 -2.89
CA GLU A 57 10.79 -2.74 -2.48
C GLU A 57 11.10 -1.41 -1.79
N LYS A 58 10.61 -0.30 -2.34
CA LYS A 58 10.82 1.01 -1.72
C LYS A 58 10.12 1.13 -0.36
N ALA A 59 8.92 0.58 -0.23
CA ALA A 59 8.20 0.56 1.05
C ALA A 59 8.91 -0.31 2.10
N GLU A 60 9.48 -1.44 1.68
CA GLU A 60 10.31 -2.30 2.53
C GLU A 60 11.57 -1.57 3.00
N GLU A 61 12.30 -0.93 2.08
CA GLU A 61 13.52 -0.16 2.37
C GLU A 61 13.26 0.98 3.38
N LEU A 62 12.12 1.69 3.23
CA LEU A 62 11.81 2.87 4.03
C LEU A 62 11.22 2.54 5.41
N TRP A 63 10.39 1.49 5.51
CA TRP A 63 9.55 1.28 6.69
C TRP A 63 9.55 -0.15 7.23
N SER A 64 9.99 -1.13 6.45
CA SER A 64 9.99 -2.55 6.83
C SER A 64 8.69 -2.98 7.53
N ASP A 65 8.74 -3.46 8.78
CA ASP A 65 7.57 -3.91 9.56
C ASP A 65 6.51 -2.83 9.84
N PHE A 66 6.86 -1.55 9.69
CA PHE A 66 5.95 -0.42 9.91
C PHE A 66 5.28 0.08 8.63
N LYS A 67 5.52 -0.56 7.48
CA LYS A 67 4.99 -0.09 6.19
C LYS A 67 3.47 -0.02 6.14
N GLY A 68 2.74 -0.86 6.88
CA GLY A 68 1.29 -0.75 7.01
C GLY A 68 0.83 0.55 7.66
N PHE A 69 1.55 1.05 8.67
CA PHE A 69 1.28 2.38 9.23
C PHE A 69 1.61 3.48 8.22
N ALA A 70 2.76 3.40 7.55
CA ALA A 70 3.13 4.36 6.52
C ALA A 70 2.08 4.42 5.40
N GLN A 71 1.54 3.27 4.98
CA GLN A 71 0.45 3.16 4.01
C GLN A 71 -0.79 3.94 4.46
N LEU A 72 -1.21 3.79 5.73
CA LEU A 72 -2.35 4.50 6.30
C LEU A 72 -2.15 6.02 6.28
N TYR A 73 -0.98 6.51 6.72
CA TYR A 73 -0.67 7.93 6.71
C TYR A 73 -0.57 8.50 5.30
N LEU A 74 0.11 7.81 4.39
CA LEU A 74 0.21 8.23 2.99
C LEU A 74 -1.16 8.29 2.33
N PHE A 75 -2.02 7.30 2.59
CA PHE A 75 -3.37 7.28 2.03
C PHE A 75 -4.20 8.43 2.58
N TYR A 76 -4.16 8.66 3.88
CA TYR A 76 -4.85 9.79 4.52
C TYR A 76 -4.39 11.14 3.95
N GLU A 77 -3.09 11.38 3.89
CA GLU A 77 -2.51 12.61 3.33
C GLU A 77 -2.90 12.82 1.88
N PHE A 78 -2.84 11.75 1.06
CA PHE A 78 -3.19 11.80 -0.35
C PHE A 78 -4.69 12.08 -0.59
N MET A 79 -5.57 11.49 0.24
CA MET A 79 -7.02 11.67 0.10
C MET A 79 -7.51 13.00 0.65
N THR A 80 -6.87 13.54 1.69
CA THR A 80 -7.30 14.78 2.35
C THR A 80 -6.77 16.03 1.67
N LYS A 81 -5.53 16.01 1.21
CA LYS A 81 -4.95 17.17 0.54
C LYS A 81 -5.23 17.05 -0.97
N LYS A 82 -6.06 17.95 -1.51
CA LYS A 82 -6.28 18.13 -2.96
C LYS A 82 -4.98 18.54 -3.66
N HIS A 83 -4.04 17.62 -3.82
CA HIS A 83 -2.80 17.92 -4.53
C HIS A 83 -2.99 17.76 -6.03
N LYS A 84 -2.61 18.82 -6.76
CA LYS A 84 -2.28 18.81 -8.17
C LYS A 84 -0.90 18.15 -8.31
N TRP A 85 -0.86 16.88 -8.66
CA TRP A 85 0.36 16.19 -9.09
C TRP A 85 0.19 15.79 -10.54
#